data_AF-A0A919GFY6-F1
#
_entry.id   AF-A0A919GFY6-F1
#
_cell.length_a   1.000
_cell.length_b   1.000
_cell.length_c   1.000
_cell.angle_alpha   90.00
_cell.angle_beta   90.00
_cell.angle_gamma   90.00
#
_symmetry.space_group_name_H-M   'P 1'
#
loop_
_entity.id
_entity.type
_entity.pdbx_description
1 polymer ?
#
loop_
_entity_poly.entity_id
_entity_poly.type
_entity_poly.pdbx_seq_one_letter_code
_entity_poly.pdbx_strand_id
1 'polypeptide(L)'
;MGQGRTWRYRVEIEKGLELSAADVAEEVEGILSDPRGWTTDGKSAFQRVSGGTTDFVVKVATPGTVDDICGELGLNTGGEYNCQAGKNVMVNLKRWDLATPVYADDVKAYRALIINHEVGHFLGHGHAGCPGEGEPAPAMMQQIKGMDGCVPNVWPYDEQGRFLTGPAVP
;
A
#
# COMPACT_ATOMS: atom_id res chain seq x y z
N MET A 1 -0.96 -7.10 -15.55
CA MET A 1 0.50 -7.35 -15.35
C MET A 1 0.65 -8.47 -14.36
N GLY A 2 1.62 -9.37 -14.55
CA GLY A 2 1.77 -10.60 -13.74
C GLY A 2 1.07 -11.82 -14.34
N GLN A 3 1.33 -12.99 -13.74
CA GLN A 3 0.67 -14.27 -14.02
C GLN A 3 -0.23 -14.66 -12.84
N GLY A 4 -1.17 -15.59 -13.04
CA GLY A 4 -2.06 -16.06 -11.96
C GLY A 4 -3.44 -15.38 -11.95
N ARG A 5 -4.05 -15.24 -10.77
CA ARG A 5 -5.40 -14.66 -10.63
C ARG A 5 -5.35 -13.16 -10.93
N THR A 6 -6.12 -12.72 -11.92
CA THR A 6 -6.25 -11.30 -12.25
C THR A 6 -7.21 -10.60 -11.27
N TRP A 7 -6.66 -9.63 -10.54
CA TRP A 7 -7.40 -8.68 -9.71
C TRP A 7 -7.65 -7.40 -10.50
N ARG A 8 -8.91 -7.07 -10.71
CA ARG A 8 -9.33 -5.84 -11.37
C ARG A 8 -9.46 -4.73 -10.34
N TYR A 9 -8.79 -3.62 -10.59
CA TYR A 9 -8.82 -2.49 -9.67
C TYR A 9 -9.04 -1.19 -10.42
N ARG A 10 -9.50 -0.18 -9.68
CA ARG A 10 -9.52 1.20 -10.16
C ARG A 10 -8.90 2.11 -9.11
N VAL A 11 -8.57 3.31 -9.55
CA VAL A 11 -8.03 4.37 -8.71
C VAL A 11 -9.05 5.50 -8.64
N GLU A 12 -9.38 5.92 -7.43
CA GLU A 12 -10.29 7.02 -7.15
C GLU A 12 -9.59 8.08 -6.30
N ILE A 13 -9.94 9.33 -6.54
CA ILE A 13 -9.51 10.47 -5.74
C ILE A 13 -10.75 11.11 -5.14
N GLU A 14 -10.70 11.46 -3.86
CA GLU A 14 -11.77 12.22 -3.23
C GLU A 14 -12.00 13.54 -3.99
N LYS A 15 -13.28 13.90 -4.18
CA LYS A 15 -13.66 15.10 -4.89
C LYS A 15 -13.16 16.34 -4.12
N GLY A 16 -12.52 17.25 -4.85
CA GLY A 16 -12.02 18.51 -4.29
C GLY A 16 -10.55 18.49 -3.90
N LEU A 17 -9.86 17.35 -4.07
CA LEU A 17 -8.41 17.30 -3.95
C LEU A 17 -7.72 17.82 -5.21
N GLU A 18 -6.61 18.53 -5.04
CA GLU A 18 -5.76 19.02 -6.13
C GLU A 18 -4.80 17.94 -6.65
N LEU A 19 -5.30 16.72 -6.85
CA LEU A 19 -4.54 15.60 -7.41
C LEU A 19 -5.06 15.23 -8.80
N SER A 20 -4.14 14.97 -9.74
CA SER A 20 -4.48 14.37 -11.02
C SER A 20 -4.84 12.90 -10.82
N ALA A 21 -6.11 12.54 -11.08
CA ALA A 21 -6.53 11.15 -11.02
C ALA A 21 -5.78 10.26 -12.03
N ALA A 22 -5.33 10.82 -13.16
CA ALA A 22 -4.52 10.11 -14.14
C ALA A 22 -3.13 9.80 -13.59
N ASP A 23 -2.46 10.80 -13.00
CA ASP A 23 -1.08 10.66 -12.49
C ASP A 23 -1.03 9.71 -11.30
N VAL A 24 -2.01 9.81 -10.38
CA VAL A 24 -2.11 8.87 -9.26
C VAL A 24 -2.37 7.46 -9.78
N ALA A 25 -3.22 7.31 -10.80
CA ALA A 25 -3.50 6.00 -11.37
C ALA A 25 -2.29 5.39 -12.09
N GLU A 26 -1.49 6.21 -12.77
CA GLU A 26 -0.23 5.79 -13.38
C GLU A 26 0.81 5.40 -12.32
N GLU A 27 0.92 6.16 -11.22
CA GLU A 27 1.84 5.85 -10.12
C GLU A 27 1.47 4.52 -9.43
N VAL A 28 0.18 4.32 -9.11
CA VAL A 28 -0.33 3.05 -8.55
C VAL A 28 -0.12 1.89 -9.52
N GLU A 29 -0.37 2.10 -10.81
CA GLU A 29 -0.13 1.07 -11.83
C GLU A 29 1.35 0.69 -11.87
N GLY A 30 2.25 1.68 -11.90
CA GLY A 30 3.69 1.51 -11.80
C GLY A 30 4.10 0.65 -10.62
N ILE A 31 3.62 0.96 -9.42
CA ILE A 31 3.89 0.20 -8.19
C ILE A 31 3.41 -1.25 -8.31
N LEU A 32 2.19 -1.48 -8.80
CA LEU A 32 1.63 -2.84 -8.93
C LEU A 32 2.25 -3.64 -10.09
N SER A 33 2.95 -3.00 -11.03
CA SER A 33 3.79 -3.67 -12.04
C SER A 33 5.13 -4.13 -11.54
N ASP A 34 5.67 -3.48 -10.49
CA ASP A 34 7.09 -3.55 -10.21
C ASP A 34 7.51 -5.02 -9.98
N PRO A 35 8.63 -5.47 -10.55
CA PRO A 35 9.10 -6.86 -10.40
C PRO A 35 9.43 -7.25 -8.96
N ARG A 36 9.49 -6.29 -8.02
CA ARG A 36 9.63 -6.51 -6.58
C ARG A 36 8.27 -6.54 -5.84
N GLY A 37 7.18 -6.30 -6.56
CA GLY A 37 5.80 -6.20 -6.05
C GLY A 37 5.06 -7.53 -5.95
N TRP A 38 3.74 -7.48 -5.75
CA TRP A 38 2.93 -8.68 -5.51
C TRP A 38 2.76 -9.64 -6.70
N THR A 39 3.29 -9.29 -7.88
CA THR A 39 3.25 -10.17 -9.06
C THR A 39 4.41 -11.16 -9.10
N THR A 40 5.44 -10.97 -8.27
CA THR A 40 6.71 -11.71 -8.32
C THR A 40 6.56 -13.22 -8.11
N ASP A 41 5.62 -13.65 -7.26
CA ASP A 41 5.40 -15.08 -6.99
C ASP A 41 4.53 -15.80 -8.02
N GLY A 42 4.07 -15.09 -9.05
CA GLY A 42 3.23 -15.62 -10.13
C GLY A 42 1.82 -16.03 -9.71
N LYS A 43 1.36 -15.68 -8.50
CA LYS A 43 -0.01 -15.98 -8.03
C LYS A 43 -1.01 -14.88 -8.35
N SER A 44 -0.54 -13.63 -8.38
CA SER A 44 -1.37 -12.45 -8.60
C SER A 44 -1.00 -11.71 -9.87
N ALA A 45 -2.02 -11.28 -10.59
CA ALA A 45 -1.93 -10.32 -11.67
C ALA A 45 -2.85 -9.13 -11.39
N PHE A 46 -2.48 -7.93 -11.83
CA PHE A 46 -3.31 -6.72 -11.65
C PHE A 46 -3.73 -6.14 -12.99
N GLN A 47 -4.99 -5.70 -13.05
CA GLN A 47 -5.56 -5.03 -14.22
C GLN A 47 -6.29 -3.76 -13.78
N ARG A 48 -5.78 -2.59 -14.19
CA ARG A 48 -6.49 -1.33 -14.00
C ARG A 48 -7.69 -1.28 -14.95
N VAL A 49 -8.85 -0.88 -14.43
CA VAL A 49 -10.07 -0.69 -15.22
C VAL A 49 -10.63 0.72 -15.02
N SER A 50 -11.16 1.31 -16.09
CA SER A 50 -11.80 2.63 -16.08
C SER A 50 -13.30 2.59 -15.77
N GLY A 51 -13.87 1.39 -15.61
CA GLY A 51 -15.28 1.18 -15.30
C GLY A 51 -15.62 -0.31 -15.19
N GLY A 52 -16.87 -0.61 -14.82
CA GLY A 52 -17.35 -1.98 -14.63
C GLY A 52 -16.99 -2.58 -13.27
N THR A 53 -17.00 -3.90 -13.17
CA THR A 53 -16.78 -4.62 -11.91
C THR A 53 -15.31 -4.56 -11.49
N THR A 54 -15.05 -4.15 -10.25
CA THR A 54 -13.73 -4.18 -9.60
C THR A 54 -13.71 -5.16 -8.44
N ASP A 55 -12.55 -5.76 -8.22
CA ASP A 55 -12.26 -6.58 -7.04
C ASP A 55 -11.88 -5.69 -5.85
N PHE A 56 -11.11 -4.62 -6.09
CA PHE A 56 -10.81 -3.57 -5.11
C PHE A 56 -10.67 -2.18 -5.73
N VAL A 57 -10.61 -1.15 -4.88
CA VAL A 57 -10.45 0.26 -5.26
C VAL A 57 -9.33 0.85 -4.43
N VAL A 58 -8.35 1.48 -5.06
CA VAL A 58 -7.38 2.35 -4.36
C VAL A 58 -7.97 3.75 -4.32
N LYS A 59 -8.18 4.31 -3.13
CA LYS A 59 -8.83 5.61 -2.95
C LYS A 59 -7.97 6.55 -2.14
N VAL A 60 -7.49 7.63 -2.77
CA VAL A 60 -6.81 8.72 -2.06
C VAL A 60 -7.86 9.69 -1.51
N ALA A 61 -7.85 9.93 -0.21
CA ALA A 61 -8.85 10.71 0.50
C ALA A 61 -8.23 11.52 1.66
N THR A 62 -8.91 12.58 2.07
CA THR A 62 -8.56 13.38 3.24
C THR A 62 -8.52 12.53 4.52
N PRO A 63 -7.74 12.93 5.54
CA PRO A 63 -7.67 12.20 6.81
C PRO A 63 -9.04 11.86 7.42
N GLY A 64 -9.98 12.82 7.43
CA GLY A 64 -11.32 12.61 7.97
C GLY A 64 -12.13 11.58 7.17
N THR A 65 -12.09 11.64 5.84
CA THR A 65 -12.77 10.64 4.99
C THR A 65 -12.16 9.25 5.15
N VAL A 66 -10.85 9.14 5.37
CA VAL A 66 -10.22 7.85 5.70
C VAL A 66 -10.69 7.35 7.07
N ASP A 67 -10.69 8.20 8.10
CA ASP A 67 -11.17 7.84 9.44
C ASP A 67 -12.61 7.34 9.42
N ASP A 68 -13.50 8.01 8.69
CA ASP A 68 -14.90 7.62 8.57
C ASP A 68 -15.04 6.23 7.92
N ILE A 69 -14.41 6.02 6.76
CA ILE A 69 -14.54 4.76 6.00
C ILE A 69 -13.87 3.59 6.72
N CYS A 70 -12.67 3.80 7.27
CA CYS A 70 -11.96 2.77 8.03
C CYS A 70 -12.71 2.46 9.35
N GLY A 71 -13.30 3.48 9.97
CA GLY A 71 -14.10 3.38 11.19
C GLY A 71 -15.36 2.56 11.05
N GLU A 72 -15.96 2.48 9.86
CA GLU A 72 -17.10 1.58 9.59
C GLU A 72 -16.77 0.09 9.85
N LEU A 73 -15.49 -0.28 9.77
CA LEU A 73 -15.00 -1.63 10.13
C LEU A 73 -14.33 -1.69 11.50
N GLY A 74 -14.46 -0.65 12.32
CA GLY A 74 -13.89 -0.58 13.66
C GLY A 74 -12.39 -0.29 13.70
N LEU A 75 -11.79 0.16 12.58
CA LEU A 75 -10.39 0.57 12.53
C LEU A 75 -10.25 2.03 12.99
N ASN A 76 -9.21 2.32 13.77
CA ASN A 76 -8.91 3.67 14.22
C ASN A 76 -7.62 4.17 13.53
N THR A 77 -7.78 4.97 12.48
CA THR A 77 -6.68 5.56 11.72
C THR A 77 -6.19 6.90 12.29
N GLY A 78 -6.98 7.55 13.15
CA GLY A 78 -6.60 8.75 13.91
C GLY A 78 -6.13 9.93 13.06
N GLY A 79 -6.57 10.02 11.81
CA GLY A 79 -6.14 11.00 10.82
C GLY A 79 -4.73 10.77 10.26
N GLU A 80 -4.06 9.68 10.66
CA GLU A 80 -2.65 9.43 10.36
C GLU A 80 -2.41 8.25 9.44
N TYR A 81 -3.21 7.19 9.57
CA TYR A 81 -2.95 5.90 8.91
C TYR A 81 -3.79 5.70 7.66
N ASN A 82 -3.33 4.77 6.82
CA ASN A 82 -4.09 4.17 5.73
C ASN A 82 -4.88 2.96 6.28
N CYS A 83 -5.75 2.38 5.48
CA CYS A 83 -6.34 1.09 5.81
C CYS A 83 -6.86 0.33 4.59
N GLN A 84 -7.04 -0.97 4.76
CA GLN A 84 -7.85 -1.80 3.88
C GLN A 84 -9.22 -2.02 4.52
N ALA A 85 -10.27 -1.40 3.95
CA ALA A 85 -11.65 -1.51 4.38
C ALA A 85 -12.51 -2.28 3.36
N GLY A 86 -12.58 -3.60 3.52
CA GLY A 86 -13.38 -4.49 2.67
C GLY A 86 -12.85 -4.57 1.24
N LYS A 87 -13.34 -3.73 0.33
CA LYS A 87 -12.80 -3.60 -1.04
C LYS A 87 -12.04 -2.30 -1.27
N ASN A 88 -12.00 -1.42 -0.28
CA ASN A 88 -11.33 -0.14 -0.38
C ASN A 88 -9.93 -0.24 0.22
N VAL A 89 -8.92 0.11 -0.57
CA VAL A 89 -7.58 0.44 -0.11
C VAL A 89 -7.57 1.95 0.07
N MET A 90 -7.78 2.40 1.30
CA MET A 90 -7.88 3.81 1.68
C MET A 90 -6.48 4.38 1.91
N VAL A 91 -6.12 5.36 1.11
CA VAL A 91 -4.86 6.08 1.17
C VAL A 91 -5.10 7.47 1.74
N ASN A 92 -4.47 7.76 2.86
CA ASN A 92 -4.55 9.04 3.54
C ASN A 92 -3.73 10.08 2.78
N LEU A 93 -4.38 11.17 2.37
CA LEU A 93 -3.77 12.25 1.58
C LEU A 93 -2.54 12.85 2.28
N LYS A 94 -2.58 13.01 3.60
CA LYS A 94 -1.42 13.50 4.37
C LYS A 94 -0.20 12.60 4.15
N ARG A 95 -0.42 11.29 4.11
CA ARG A 95 0.61 10.27 3.89
C ARG A 95 1.07 10.23 2.44
N TRP A 96 0.15 10.41 1.51
CA TRP A 96 0.44 10.52 0.08
C TRP A 96 1.33 11.73 -0.25
N ASP A 97 1.10 12.88 0.38
CA ASP A 97 1.82 14.12 0.08
C ASP A 97 3.10 14.30 0.89
N LEU A 98 3.11 13.92 2.16
CA LEU A 98 4.19 14.27 3.10
C LEU A 98 5.05 13.10 3.54
N ALA A 99 4.65 11.86 3.23
CA ALA A 99 5.27 10.66 3.75
C ALA A 99 5.40 10.64 5.29
N THR A 100 6.40 9.93 5.80
CA THR A 100 6.82 9.96 7.22
C THR A 100 8.23 10.54 7.30
N PRO A 101 8.73 10.95 8.49
CA PRO A 101 10.10 11.46 8.61
C PRO A 101 11.19 10.51 8.06
N VAL A 102 10.96 9.19 8.13
CA VAL A 102 11.87 8.17 7.57
C VAL A 102 12.01 8.31 6.05
N TYR A 103 10.97 8.79 5.37
CA TYR A 103 10.88 8.90 3.91
C TYR A 103 10.71 10.35 3.44
N ALA A 104 11.07 11.33 4.26
CA ALA A 104 10.83 12.75 3.95
C ALA A 104 11.50 13.19 2.64
N ASP A 105 12.65 12.60 2.32
CA ASP A 105 13.41 12.89 1.11
C ASP A 105 12.99 12.03 -0.11
N ASP A 106 12.13 11.02 0.08
CA ASP A 106 11.62 10.14 -0.98
C ASP A 106 10.15 9.76 -0.76
N VAL A 107 9.28 10.76 -0.97
CA VAL A 107 7.83 10.59 -0.87
C VAL A 107 7.30 9.54 -1.87
N LYS A 108 7.93 9.40 -3.05
CA LYS A 108 7.52 8.40 -4.05
C LYS A 108 7.77 6.98 -3.56
N ALA A 109 8.92 6.72 -2.92
CA ALA A 109 9.15 5.43 -2.28
C ALA A 109 8.10 5.15 -1.20
N TYR A 110 7.73 6.15 -0.41
CA TYR A 110 6.69 5.97 0.60
C TYR A 110 5.31 5.67 0.00
N ARG A 111 4.96 6.27 -1.15
CA ARG A 111 3.74 5.90 -1.89
C ARG A 111 3.76 4.44 -2.32
N ALA A 112 4.91 3.92 -2.76
CA ALA A 112 5.05 2.50 -3.03
C ALA A 112 4.82 1.64 -1.79
N LEU A 113 5.37 2.04 -0.63
CA LEU A 113 5.18 1.33 0.63
C LEU A 113 3.69 1.23 1.01
N ILE A 114 2.99 2.36 1.06
CA ILE A 114 1.58 2.37 1.51
C ILE A 114 0.67 1.61 0.54
N ILE A 115 0.91 1.68 -0.77
CA ILE A 115 0.16 0.89 -1.75
C ILE A 115 0.45 -0.60 -1.56
N ASN A 116 1.72 -1.00 -1.43
CA ASN A 116 2.08 -2.40 -1.23
C ASN A 116 1.52 -2.95 0.08
N HIS A 117 1.53 -2.17 1.16
CA HIS A 117 1.02 -2.57 2.48
C HIS A 117 -0.49 -2.85 2.42
N GLU A 118 -1.29 -1.89 1.96
CA GLU A 118 -2.75 -2.03 1.96
C GLU A 118 -3.24 -3.02 0.91
N VAL A 119 -2.57 -3.12 -0.24
CA VAL A 119 -2.86 -4.20 -1.21
C VAL A 119 -2.44 -5.56 -0.66
N GLY A 120 -1.37 -5.62 0.13
CA GLY A 120 -0.99 -6.83 0.86
C GLY A 120 -2.10 -7.31 1.79
N HIS A 121 -2.74 -6.41 2.55
CA HIS A 121 -3.93 -6.74 3.33
C HIS A 121 -5.09 -7.25 2.47
N PHE A 122 -5.37 -6.61 1.34
CA PHE A 122 -6.41 -7.07 0.42
C PHE A 122 -6.13 -8.50 -0.10
N LEU A 123 -4.86 -8.83 -0.34
CA LEU A 123 -4.42 -10.17 -0.76
C LEU A 123 -4.37 -11.19 0.39
N GLY A 124 -4.63 -10.77 1.63
CA GLY A 124 -4.70 -11.63 2.82
C GLY A 124 -3.41 -11.71 3.63
N HIS A 125 -2.45 -10.81 3.42
CA HIS A 125 -1.25 -10.72 4.24
C HIS A 125 -1.53 -9.92 5.53
N GLY A 126 -1.15 -10.49 6.68
CA GLY A 126 -1.14 -9.80 7.96
C GLY A 126 0.13 -8.98 8.17
N HIS A 127 0.19 -8.24 9.29
CA HIS A 127 1.39 -7.47 9.62
C HIS A 127 2.59 -8.38 9.93
N ALA A 128 3.78 -7.88 9.60
CA ALA A 128 5.06 -8.46 9.98
C ALA A 128 5.86 -7.46 10.82
N GLY A 129 6.64 -7.95 11.78
CA GLY A 129 7.62 -7.15 12.51
C GLY A 129 8.95 -7.05 11.77
N CYS A 130 9.86 -6.24 12.31
CA CYS A 130 11.24 -6.20 11.85
C CYS A 130 11.93 -7.56 12.06
N PRO A 131 12.50 -8.20 11.02
CA PRO A 131 13.21 -9.47 11.17
C PRO A 131 14.54 -9.36 11.92
N GLY A 132 15.17 -8.18 11.96
CA GLY A 132 16.43 -7.94 12.66
C GLY A 132 17.04 -6.58 12.34
N GLU A 133 17.97 -6.14 13.18
CA GLU A 133 18.71 -4.90 12.96
C GLU A 133 19.52 -4.96 11.65
N GLY A 134 19.43 -3.90 10.84
CA GLY A 134 20.09 -3.83 9.53
C GLY A 134 19.38 -4.59 8.41
N GLU A 135 18.39 -5.42 8.72
CA GLU A 135 17.62 -6.17 7.73
C GLU A 135 16.56 -5.28 7.06
N PRO A 136 16.18 -5.56 5.79
CA PRO A 136 15.12 -4.83 5.12
C PRO A 136 13.78 -4.96 5.85
N ALA A 137 13.13 -3.83 6.15
CA ALA A 137 11.79 -3.83 6.71
C ALA A 137 10.79 -4.49 5.74
N PRO A 138 9.98 -5.48 6.16
CA PRO A 138 8.93 -6.03 5.32
C PRO A 138 7.95 -4.95 4.86
N ALA A 139 7.42 -5.06 3.64
CA ALA A 139 6.34 -4.15 3.19
C ALA A 139 5.10 -4.24 4.09
N MET A 140 4.86 -5.41 4.71
CA MET A 140 3.80 -5.62 5.69
C MET A 140 4.14 -5.17 7.11
N MET A 141 5.31 -4.54 7.32
CA MET A 141 5.63 -3.90 8.59
C MET A 141 4.97 -2.53 8.69
N GLN A 142 4.44 -2.20 9.86
CA GLN A 142 3.88 -0.88 10.14
C GLN A 142 4.99 0.16 10.37
N GLN A 143 5.80 0.44 9.35
CA GLN A 143 7.01 1.27 9.44
C GLN A 143 6.75 2.70 9.92
N ILE A 144 5.52 3.20 9.74
CA ILE A 144 5.07 4.47 10.32
C ILE A 144 5.08 4.48 11.86
N LYS A 145 5.02 3.32 12.51
CA LYS A 145 5.06 3.16 13.97
C LYS A 145 6.48 3.04 14.52
N GLY A 146 7.48 2.88 13.66
CA GLY A 146 8.87 2.66 14.04
C GLY A 146 9.56 1.69 13.09
N MET A 147 10.89 1.77 13.04
CA MET A 147 11.72 0.88 12.20
C MET A 147 12.32 -0.29 12.97
N ASP A 148 12.34 -0.24 14.31
CA ASP A 148 12.82 -1.32 15.18
C ASP A 148 14.19 -1.92 14.80
N GLY A 149 15.08 -1.07 14.25
CA GLY A 149 16.42 -1.46 13.79
C GLY A 149 16.51 -1.88 12.32
N CYS A 150 15.40 -2.13 11.65
CA CYS A 150 15.38 -2.43 10.22
C CYS A 150 15.76 -1.22 9.38
N VAL A 151 16.26 -1.47 8.17
CA VAL A 151 16.49 -0.44 7.15
C VAL A 151 15.23 -0.23 6.30
N PRO A 152 14.99 0.98 5.77
CA PRO A 152 13.84 1.27 4.92
C PRO A 152 13.76 0.35 3.70
N ASN A 153 12.58 -0.26 3.49
CA ASN A 153 12.25 -1.01 2.29
C ASN A 153 10.75 -0.89 2.01
N VAL A 154 10.38 -0.78 0.74
CA VAL A 154 9.00 -0.47 0.31
C VAL A 154 8.37 -1.58 -0.53
N TRP A 155 9.11 -2.67 -0.76
CA TRP A 155 8.70 -3.76 -1.65
C TRP A 155 8.52 -5.09 -0.91
N PRO A 156 7.53 -5.91 -1.30
CA PRO A 156 7.30 -7.23 -0.69
C PRO A 156 8.36 -8.27 -1.06
N TYR A 157 9.04 -8.14 -2.20
CA TYR A 157 10.12 -9.03 -2.63
C TYR A 157 11.42 -8.25 -2.83
N ASP A 158 12.57 -8.90 -2.62
CA ASP A 158 13.86 -8.35 -3.02
C ASP A 158 14.14 -8.52 -4.52
N GLU A 159 15.27 -7.99 -4.98
CA GLU A 159 15.68 -8.07 -6.39
C GLU A 159 15.92 -9.51 -6.88
N GLN A 160 16.08 -10.48 -5.96
CA GLN A 160 16.23 -11.90 -6.28
C GLN A 160 14.87 -12.63 -6.22
N GLY A 161 13.77 -11.92 -5.98
CA GLY A 161 12.43 -12.48 -5.89
C GLY A 161 12.15 -13.23 -4.60
N ARG A 162 12.94 -13.00 -3.53
CA ARG A 162 12.67 -13.58 -2.21
C ARG A 162 11.65 -12.72 -1.47
N PHE A 163 10.63 -13.36 -0.90
CA PHE A 163 9.63 -12.68 -0.09
C PHE A 163 10.25 -12.17 1.21
N LEU A 164 10.12 -10.87 1.46
CA LEU A 164 10.65 -10.20 2.64
C LEU A 164 9.58 -10.22 3.74
N THR A 165 9.89 -10.89 4.85
CA THR A 165 8.97 -11.05 5.98
C THR A 165 9.73 -11.09 7.31
N GLY A 166 8.99 -11.02 8.41
CA GLY A 166 9.48 -11.08 9.78
C GLY A 166 8.49 -11.79 10.71
N PRO A 167 8.65 -11.69 12.04
CA PRO A 167 7.70 -12.29 12.97
C PRO A 167 6.30 -11.72 12.76
N ALA A 168 5.26 -12.55 12.83
CA ALA A 168 3.88 -12.07 12.72
C ALA A 168 3.54 -11.16 13.92
N VAL A 169 2.90 -10.03 13.64
CA VAL A 169 2.44 -9.08 14.67
C VAL A 169 0.96 -8.72 14.44
N PRO A 170 0.25 -8.24 15.48
CA PRO A 170 -1.13 -7.74 15.34
C PRO A 170 -1.26 -6.59 14.36
#